data_AF-A0A9D1STN1-F1
#
_entry.id   AF-A0A9D1STN1-F1
#
_cell.length_a   1.000
_cell.length_b   1.000
_cell.length_c   1.000
_cell.angle_alpha   90.00
_cell.angle_beta   90.00
_cell.angle_gamma   90.00
#
_symmetry.space_group_name_H-M   'P 1'
#
loop_
_entity.id
_entity.type
_entity.pdbx_description
1 polymer ?
#
loop_
_entity_poly.entity_id
_entity_poly.type
_entity_poly.pdbx_seq_one_letter_code
_entity_poly.pdbx_strand_id
1 'polypeptide(L)'
;MKRSQQQGTRRRGAGLWGRALPALLAAALACAACQPSPPGDIVPQKDQQAMLEQAASGSAAGGTDAPETLTVDISRDGGALRIHGTAQVAVLGDGHFPVLRVSPGEFDQALVDRAIDALLPGAALYDVVTVQTKDDIAAQIEQLQLDKPYYEEAGALDSYEQALAQLQQLLADAPEAAPAQRSDCRLRTMYEQATGAAFPYTGLSVGDAAQAGQRARYLTVANDTAQQEMYVTEYPDGGAAYTPATRGALLSYYDDREGKISGRVQRGSVLVTGEAAVPEAAAGILETTPQQAEQAAAALLDALGVEAEIFDVLLVASSVIREDGSFSDAPDAYHYRVCCTPSNGGAPNLYFRKTLLRGGDSFADIWGQWVYEQITVELDDAGVIRFNWSGPTRVEETWGCRRAAVRRKVGPHARGGNARRGGAAAALFRDQRPA
;
A
#
# COMPACT_ATOMS: atom_id res chain seq x y z
N MET A 1 7.53 -82.13 21.80
CA MET A 1 6.89 -83.20 20.99
C MET A 1 7.45 -83.16 19.58
N LYS A 2 7.99 -84.31 19.13
CA LYS A 2 8.27 -84.79 17.74
C LYS A 2 8.85 -83.79 16.72
N ARG A 3 10.15 -83.92 16.37
CA ARG A 3 10.74 -84.70 15.24
C ARG A 3 10.57 -83.96 13.89
N SER A 4 11.47 -83.96 12.93
CA SER A 4 12.85 -84.45 12.74
C SER A 4 13.26 -84.06 11.30
N GLN A 5 14.57 -83.86 11.08
CA GLN A 5 15.35 -84.30 9.90
C GLN A 5 14.90 -83.88 8.47
N GLN A 6 15.72 -83.06 7.79
CA GLN A 6 16.78 -83.43 6.83
C GLN A 6 16.29 -83.74 5.40
N GLN A 7 16.87 -83.04 4.44
CA GLN A 7 17.49 -83.53 3.19
C GLN A 7 18.18 -82.29 2.56
N GLY A 8 19.50 -82.22 2.39
CA GLY A 8 20.34 -83.06 1.52
C GLY A 8 20.27 -82.48 0.10
N THR A 9 21.27 -81.75 -0.41
CA THR A 9 22.37 -82.36 -1.16
C THR A 9 23.40 -81.30 -1.62
N ARG A 10 24.67 -81.75 -1.74
CA ARG A 10 25.87 -81.03 -2.17
C ARG A 10 25.99 -80.96 -3.71
N ARG A 11 26.62 -79.89 -4.23
CA ARG A 11 27.62 -79.84 -5.35
C ARG A 11 28.12 -78.39 -5.46
N ARG A 12 29.30 -78.03 -4.95
CA ARG A 12 30.67 -78.01 -5.53
C ARG A 12 30.84 -77.24 -6.87
N GLY A 13 31.67 -76.20 -6.81
CA GLY A 13 32.28 -75.43 -7.92
C GLY A 13 32.26 -73.93 -7.60
N ALA A 14 33.23 -73.35 -6.87
CA ALA A 14 34.54 -72.88 -7.33
C ALA A 14 34.43 -71.97 -8.58
N GLY A 15 34.76 -70.68 -8.56
CA GLY A 15 35.50 -69.94 -7.56
C GLY A 15 35.63 -68.44 -7.85
N LEU A 16 36.10 -67.74 -6.80
CA LEU A 16 37.03 -66.60 -6.81
C LEU A 16 36.46 -65.29 -7.42
N TRP A 17 36.34 -64.16 -6.73
CA TRP A 17 37.37 -63.43 -5.97
C TRP A 17 36.73 -62.48 -4.93
N GLY A 18 37.36 -62.44 -3.75
CA GLY A 18 37.51 -61.31 -2.83
C GLY A 18 36.39 -60.30 -2.61
N ARG A 19 35.65 -60.45 -1.50
CA ARG A 19 35.15 -59.31 -0.71
C ARG A 19 35.66 -59.47 0.72
N ALA A 20 36.87 -58.96 0.96
CA ALA A 20 37.40 -58.70 2.28
C ALA A 20 37.34 -57.19 2.50
N LEU A 21 36.57 -56.79 3.52
CA LEU A 21 36.53 -55.49 4.20
C LEU A 21 36.25 -54.23 3.34
N PRO A 22 35.46 -53.24 3.82
CA PRO A 22 35.47 -52.80 5.21
C PRO A 22 34.09 -52.48 5.81
N ALA A 23 33.81 -53.05 6.98
CA ALA A 23 32.94 -52.49 8.01
C ALA A 23 33.62 -51.28 8.71
N LEU A 24 34.27 -50.42 7.93
CA LEU A 24 35.07 -49.27 8.37
C LEU A 24 34.87 -48.05 7.46
N LEU A 25 33.74 -48.01 6.73
CA LEU A 25 33.31 -46.86 5.94
C LEU A 25 31.85 -46.43 6.22
N ALA A 26 31.31 -46.83 7.36
CA ALA A 26 29.97 -46.43 7.83
C ALA A 26 30.02 -45.49 9.06
N ALA A 27 31.21 -44.98 9.40
CA ALA A 27 31.43 -44.04 10.52
C ALA A 27 32.13 -42.74 10.08
N ALA A 28 32.18 -42.44 8.77
CA ALA A 28 32.83 -41.24 8.22
C ALA A 28 31.97 -40.42 7.23
N LEU A 29 30.67 -40.71 7.10
CA LEU A 29 29.73 -39.96 6.25
C LEU A 29 28.53 -39.35 7.01
N ALA A 30 28.67 -39.17 8.32
CA ALA A 30 27.69 -38.47 9.16
C ALA A 30 28.16 -37.09 9.67
N CYS A 31 29.29 -36.58 9.19
CA CYS A 31 29.88 -35.31 9.65
C CYS A 31 30.30 -34.35 8.52
N ALA A 32 29.66 -34.42 7.35
CA ALA A 32 29.98 -33.53 6.21
C ALA A 32 28.76 -32.83 5.61
N ALA A 33 27.74 -32.52 6.42
CA ALA A 33 26.62 -31.67 6.02
C ALA A 33 26.13 -30.86 7.22
N CYS A 34 26.91 -29.85 7.60
CA CYS A 34 26.54 -28.67 8.39
C CYS A 34 27.85 -27.90 8.62
N GLN A 35 28.32 -27.17 7.61
CA GLN A 35 29.19 -26.05 7.96
C GLN A 35 28.29 -24.96 8.54
N PRO A 36 28.54 -24.46 9.76
CA PRO A 36 27.92 -23.21 10.19
C PRO A 36 28.33 -22.14 9.17
N SER A 37 27.35 -21.45 8.62
CA SER A 37 27.60 -20.25 7.81
C SER A 37 28.50 -19.31 8.62
N PRO A 38 29.63 -18.84 8.06
CA PRO A 38 30.50 -17.94 8.79
C PRO A 38 29.71 -16.68 9.19
N PRO A 39 29.83 -16.21 10.44
CA PRO A 39 29.20 -14.96 10.86
C PRO A 39 29.97 -13.82 10.21
N GLY A 40 29.44 -13.37 9.08
CA GLY A 40 29.99 -12.29 8.28
C GLY A 40 29.04 -11.98 7.14
N ASP A 41 28.21 -10.96 7.34
CA ASP A 41 27.62 -10.09 6.34
C ASP A 41 27.20 -10.76 5.02
N ILE A 42 26.08 -11.48 5.04
CA ILE A 42 25.33 -11.83 3.82
C ILE A 42 24.26 -10.76 3.57
N VAL A 43 24.72 -9.52 3.52
CA VAL A 43 24.23 -8.54 2.54
C VAL A 43 25.54 -7.98 2.00
N PRO A 44 25.94 -8.23 0.73
CA PRO A 44 27.01 -7.44 0.17
C PRO A 44 26.54 -6.00 0.33
N GLN A 45 27.25 -5.24 1.17
CA GLN A 45 27.03 -3.82 1.37
C GLN A 45 27.13 -3.22 -0.03
N LYS A 46 25.96 -3.08 -0.69
CA LYS A 46 25.87 -2.54 -2.04
C LYS A 46 26.60 -1.23 -1.94
N ASP A 47 27.70 -1.08 -2.67
CA ASP A 47 28.52 0.12 -2.61
C ASP A 47 27.67 1.27 -3.15
N GLN A 48 26.92 1.91 -2.24
CA GLN A 48 25.97 2.97 -2.53
C GLN A 48 26.74 4.14 -3.15
N GLN A 49 28.00 4.33 -2.74
CA GLN A 49 28.91 5.32 -3.28
C GLN A 49 29.22 5.01 -4.74
N ALA A 50 29.61 3.78 -5.08
CA ALA A 50 29.87 3.37 -6.46
C ALA A 50 28.60 3.45 -7.34
N MET A 51 27.42 3.11 -6.82
CA MET A 51 26.15 3.26 -7.53
C MET A 51 25.81 4.74 -7.81
N LEU A 52 26.03 5.61 -6.83
CA LEU A 52 25.83 7.07 -6.94
C LEU A 52 26.85 7.69 -7.91
N GLU A 53 28.10 7.27 -7.88
CA GLU A 53 29.16 7.71 -8.81
C GLU A 53 28.86 7.25 -10.24
N GLN A 54 28.37 6.02 -10.43
CA GLN A 54 27.99 5.48 -11.73
C GLN A 54 26.75 6.19 -12.28
N ALA A 55 25.77 6.54 -11.44
CA ALA A 55 24.63 7.38 -11.79
C ALA A 55 25.04 8.82 -12.14
N ALA A 56 25.94 9.42 -11.36
CA ALA A 56 26.46 10.77 -11.58
C ALA A 56 27.34 10.88 -12.83
N SER A 57 28.03 9.80 -13.21
CA SER A 57 28.85 9.72 -14.43
C SER A 57 28.04 9.71 -15.73
N GLY A 58 26.70 9.61 -15.67
CA GLY A 58 25.83 9.54 -16.84
C GLY A 58 25.99 8.26 -17.66
N SER A 59 26.63 7.22 -17.10
CA SER A 59 26.78 5.90 -17.72
C SER A 59 25.62 4.95 -17.42
N ALA A 60 24.66 5.37 -16.58
CA ALA A 60 23.33 4.77 -16.56
C ALA A 60 22.67 5.08 -17.91
N ALA A 61 22.74 4.12 -18.83
CA ALA A 61 22.24 4.24 -20.18
C ALA A 61 20.79 4.74 -20.17
N GLY A 62 20.60 6.00 -20.56
CA GLY A 62 19.30 6.57 -20.86
C GLY A 62 18.77 5.92 -22.13
N GLY A 63 17.72 5.11 -21.98
CA GLY A 63 17.07 4.34 -23.03
C GLY A 63 16.85 2.91 -22.57
N THR A 64 15.61 2.58 -22.18
CA THR A 64 15.23 1.18 -21.97
C THR A 64 15.05 0.51 -23.32
N ASP A 65 15.94 -0.42 -23.68
CA ASP A 65 15.66 -1.48 -24.68
C ASP A 65 14.66 -2.50 -24.10
N ALA A 66 13.54 -2.02 -23.54
CA ALA A 66 12.49 -2.87 -23.03
C ALA A 66 11.81 -3.55 -24.22
N PRO A 67 11.67 -4.89 -24.23
CA PRO A 67 10.98 -5.57 -25.30
C PRO A 67 9.50 -5.19 -25.27
N GLU A 68 8.86 -4.94 -26.43
CA GLU A 68 7.42 -4.65 -26.49
C GLU A 68 6.56 -5.78 -25.90
N THR A 69 7.08 -7.00 -25.90
CA THR A 69 6.41 -8.20 -25.40
C THR A 69 7.38 -9.04 -24.57
N LEU A 70 6.95 -9.38 -23.37
CA LEU A 70 7.62 -10.34 -22.50
C LEU A 70 6.90 -11.69 -22.59
N THR A 71 7.63 -12.72 -23.01
CA THR A 71 7.14 -14.10 -22.98
C THR A 71 7.81 -14.85 -21.83
N VAL A 72 7.00 -15.55 -21.04
CA VAL A 72 7.43 -16.34 -19.90
C VAL A 72 6.96 -17.78 -20.11
N ASP A 73 7.93 -18.69 -20.20
CA ASP A 73 7.70 -20.12 -20.26
C ASP A 73 8.24 -20.77 -18.97
N ILE A 74 7.34 -21.23 -18.11
CA ILE A 74 7.69 -21.92 -16.87
C ILE A 74 7.24 -23.38 -17.00
N SER A 75 8.18 -24.30 -16.81
CA SER A 75 7.92 -25.72 -16.72
C SER A 75 8.30 -26.24 -15.33
N ARG A 76 7.36 -26.90 -14.64
CA ARG A 76 7.62 -27.59 -13.36
C ARG A 76 7.25 -29.07 -13.43
N ASP A 77 7.74 -29.82 -12.45
CA ASP A 77 7.46 -31.24 -12.24
C ASP A 77 7.71 -32.10 -13.49
N GLY A 78 8.90 -31.94 -14.08
CA GLY A 78 9.29 -32.73 -15.27
C GLY A 78 8.45 -32.45 -16.52
N GLY A 79 7.71 -31.33 -16.55
CA GLY A 79 6.87 -30.93 -17.69
C GLY A 79 5.38 -31.20 -17.52
N ALA A 80 4.93 -31.69 -16.36
CA ALA A 80 3.52 -31.89 -16.05
C ALA A 80 2.76 -30.56 -15.93
N LEU A 81 3.43 -29.49 -15.48
CA LEU A 81 2.90 -28.14 -15.48
C LEU A 81 3.71 -27.27 -16.44
N ARG A 82 3.03 -26.70 -17.44
CA ARG A 82 3.58 -25.70 -18.35
C ARG A 82 2.72 -24.43 -18.26
N ILE A 83 3.36 -23.33 -17.90
CA ILE A 83 2.75 -22.01 -17.90
C ILE A 83 3.40 -21.25 -19.05
N HIS A 84 2.60 -20.88 -20.04
CA HIS A 84 2.98 -19.97 -21.10
C HIS A 84 2.26 -18.65 -20.85
N GLY A 85 3.01 -17.57 -20.64
CA GLY A 85 2.49 -16.23 -20.44
C GLY A 85 3.09 -15.29 -21.47
N THR A 86 2.25 -14.44 -22.05
CA THR A 86 2.67 -13.34 -22.91
C THR A 86 2.11 -12.06 -22.32
N ALA A 87 2.96 -11.06 -22.09
CA ALA A 87 2.58 -9.76 -21.56
C ALA A 87 3.12 -8.65 -22.46
N GLN A 88 2.30 -7.65 -22.73
CA GLN A 88 2.78 -6.41 -23.33
C GLN A 88 3.55 -5.62 -22.26
N VAL A 89 4.65 -5.01 -22.66
CA VAL A 89 5.44 -4.16 -21.78
C VAL A 89 5.15 -2.71 -22.13
N ALA A 90 4.53 -1.99 -21.19
CA ALA A 90 4.41 -0.55 -21.26
C ALA A 90 5.58 0.08 -20.51
N VAL A 91 6.34 0.93 -21.19
CA VAL A 91 7.31 1.81 -20.53
C VAL A 91 6.58 3.10 -20.20
N LEU A 92 6.51 3.42 -18.91
CA LEU A 92 5.88 4.64 -18.44
C LEU A 92 6.82 5.85 -18.61
N GLY A 93 6.26 7.05 -18.66
CA GLY A 93 6.99 8.29 -18.94
C GLY A 93 7.60 8.36 -20.35
N ASP A 94 8.72 9.07 -20.49
CA ASP A 94 9.46 9.27 -21.76
C ASP A 94 10.56 8.22 -22.01
N GLY A 95 10.56 7.12 -21.24
CA GLY A 95 11.58 6.08 -21.30
C GLY A 95 12.93 6.48 -20.69
N HIS A 96 12.99 7.62 -20.00
CA HIS A 96 14.15 8.07 -19.23
C HIS A 96 13.89 7.96 -17.73
N PHE A 97 14.61 7.07 -17.06
CA PHE A 97 14.51 6.87 -15.61
C PHE A 97 15.69 7.58 -14.90
N PRO A 98 15.50 8.80 -14.35
CA PRO A 98 16.55 9.47 -13.60
C PRO A 98 16.82 8.73 -12.29
N VAL A 99 18.03 8.89 -11.77
CA VAL A 99 18.30 8.54 -10.38
C VAL A 99 17.94 9.73 -9.52
N LEU A 100 17.12 9.49 -8.51
CA LEU A 100 16.65 10.51 -7.58
C LEU A 100 17.22 10.25 -6.19
N ARG A 101 17.60 11.33 -5.51
CA ARG A 101 17.72 11.32 -4.05
C ARG A 101 16.49 11.98 -3.53
N VAL A 102 15.76 11.24 -2.72
CA VAL A 102 14.54 11.73 -2.08
C VAL A 102 14.70 11.70 -0.57
N SER A 103 13.79 12.35 0.14
CA SER A 103 13.60 12.25 1.59
C SER A 103 12.11 12.01 1.87
N PRO A 104 11.72 11.57 3.09
CA PRO A 104 10.31 11.50 3.44
C PRO A 104 9.66 12.88 3.32
N GLY A 105 8.54 12.91 2.62
CA GLY A 105 7.66 14.06 2.53
C GLY A 105 6.67 14.07 3.69
N GLU A 106 6.01 15.22 3.85
CA GLU A 106 4.92 15.42 4.81
C GLU A 106 3.80 16.18 4.12
N PHE A 107 2.59 16.08 4.65
CA PHE A 107 1.45 16.85 4.17
C PHE A 107 1.40 18.20 4.91
N ASP A 108 1.43 19.27 4.14
CA ASP A 108 1.26 20.63 4.66
C ASP A 108 -0.22 21.04 4.69
N GLN A 109 -0.51 22.13 5.38
CA GLN A 109 -1.87 22.63 5.52
C GLN A 109 -2.51 23.00 4.18
N ALA A 110 -1.73 23.51 3.21
CA ALA A 110 -2.28 23.93 1.93
C ALA A 110 -2.77 22.73 1.10
N LEU A 111 -2.06 21.61 1.17
CA LEU A 111 -2.48 20.37 0.55
C LEU A 111 -3.68 19.74 1.26
N VAL A 112 -3.70 19.78 2.60
CA VAL A 112 -4.85 19.33 3.40
C VAL A 112 -6.11 20.15 3.11
N ASP A 113 -5.98 21.48 2.98
CA ASP A 113 -7.09 22.36 2.61
C ASP A 113 -7.66 21.97 1.23
N ARG A 114 -6.81 21.71 0.23
CA ARG A 114 -7.25 21.22 -1.09
C ARG A 114 -7.93 19.84 -1.01
N ALA A 115 -7.42 18.95 -0.17
CA ALA A 115 -8.01 17.63 0.03
C ALA A 115 -9.41 17.71 0.65
N ILE A 116 -9.59 18.60 1.64
CA ILE A 116 -10.89 18.87 2.25
C ILE A 116 -11.86 19.45 1.22
N ASP A 117 -11.43 20.44 0.45
CA ASP A 117 -12.27 21.06 -0.58
C ASP A 117 -12.72 20.07 -1.65
N ALA A 118 -11.82 19.14 -2.05
CA ALA A 118 -12.10 18.15 -3.08
C ALA A 118 -12.96 16.97 -2.58
N LEU A 119 -12.69 16.45 -1.38
CA LEU A 119 -13.29 15.19 -0.89
C LEU A 119 -14.46 15.42 0.08
N LEU A 120 -14.49 16.56 0.77
CA LEU A 120 -15.50 16.94 1.75
C LEU A 120 -16.17 18.30 1.42
N PRO A 121 -16.58 18.55 0.16
CA PRO A 121 -17.03 19.87 -0.26
C PRO A 121 -18.26 20.33 0.53
N GLY A 122 -18.16 21.52 1.13
CA GLY A 122 -19.26 22.18 1.84
C GLY A 122 -19.77 21.47 3.11
N ALA A 123 -19.07 20.44 3.59
CA ALA A 123 -19.46 19.71 4.78
C ALA A 123 -19.17 20.50 6.06
N ALA A 124 -20.04 20.37 7.06
CA ALA A 124 -19.69 20.75 8.42
C ALA A 124 -18.82 19.65 9.03
N LEU A 125 -17.56 19.96 9.34
CA LEU A 125 -16.60 18.99 9.82
C LEU A 125 -16.42 19.06 11.33
N TYR A 126 -16.29 17.88 11.93
CA TYR A 126 -16.09 17.68 13.36
C TYR A 126 -14.80 16.90 13.58
N ASP A 127 -14.11 17.19 14.68
CA ASP A 127 -12.93 16.42 15.05
C ASP A 127 -13.36 14.99 15.40
N VAL A 128 -12.67 14.01 14.80
CA VAL A 128 -12.85 12.61 15.15
C VAL A 128 -12.04 12.37 16.42
N VAL A 129 -12.64 12.69 17.55
CA VAL A 129 -12.11 12.37 18.87
C VAL A 129 -12.63 11.01 19.30
N THR A 130 -11.72 10.09 19.59
CA THR A 130 -12.04 8.80 20.22
C THR A 130 -12.31 9.03 21.71
N VAL A 131 -13.44 9.65 22.02
CA VAL A 131 -13.97 9.65 23.39
C VAL A 131 -14.83 8.40 23.51
N GLN A 132 -14.33 7.40 24.25
CA GLN A 132 -15.14 6.23 24.57
C GLN A 132 -16.30 6.65 25.45
N THR A 133 -17.52 6.38 25.00
CA THR A 133 -18.73 6.58 25.80
C THR A 133 -18.94 5.43 26.77
N LYS A 134 -19.85 5.61 27.72
CA LYS A 134 -20.24 4.50 28.60
C LYS A 134 -20.77 3.29 27.83
N ASP A 135 -21.54 3.51 26.78
CA ASP A 135 -22.08 2.43 25.94
C ASP A 135 -20.95 1.68 25.21
N ASP A 136 -19.95 2.39 24.68
CA ASP A 136 -18.79 1.76 24.03
C ASP A 136 -17.99 0.87 24.99
N ILE A 137 -17.82 1.31 26.25
CA ILE A 137 -17.08 0.57 27.26
C ILE A 137 -17.92 -0.59 27.81
N ALA A 138 -19.24 -0.40 27.94
CA ALA A 138 -20.14 -1.48 28.31
C ALA A 138 -20.12 -2.62 27.28
N ALA A 139 -20.12 -2.31 25.97
CA ALA A 139 -19.98 -3.29 24.91
C ALA A 139 -18.63 -4.02 24.95
N GLN A 140 -17.53 -3.32 25.26
CA GLN A 140 -16.22 -3.96 25.47
C GLN A 140 -16.21 -4.90 26.67
N ILE A 141 -16.89 -4.52 27.77
CA ILE A 141 -17.04 -5.39 28.94
C ILE A 141 -17.84 -6.64 28.59
N GLU A 142 -18.94 -6.51 27.84
CA GLU A 142 -19.73 -7.64 27.37
C GLU A 142 -18.89 -8.59 26.49
N GLN A 143 -18.14 -8.03 25.54
CA GLN A 143 -17.24 -8.83 24.69
C GLN A 143 -16.16 -9.53 25.51
N LEU A 144 -15.51 -8.83 26.45
CA LEU A 144 -14.51 -9.42 27.33
C LEU A 144 -15.10 -10.57 28.16
N GLN A 145 -16.34 -10.43 28.64
CA GLN A 145 -17.04 -11.49 29.38
C GLN A 145 -17.33 -12.71 28.51
N LEU A 146 -17.68 -12.53 27.23
CA LEU A 146 -17.83 -13.63 26.28
C LEU A 146 -16.50 -14.35 26.03
N ASP A 147 -15.38 -13.62 26.02
CA ASP A 147 -14.04 -14.16 25.79
C ASP A 147 -13.42 -14.82 27.04
N LYS A 148 -14.04 -14.70 28.22
CA LYS A 148 -13.54 -15.28 29.48
C LYS A 148 -13.09 -16.76 29.38
N PRO A 149 -13.81 -17.68 28.70
CA PRO A 149 -13.38 -19.08 28.58
C PRO A 149 -12.01 -19.23 27.91
N TYR A 150 -11.65 -18.34 26.98
CA TYR A 150 -10.33 -18.34 26.35
C TYR A 150 -9.21 -18.02 27.35
N TYR A 151 -9.43 -17.04 28.23
CA TYR A 151 -8.50 -16.70 29.31
C TYR A 151 -8.38 -17.83 30.34
N GLU A 152 -9.48 -18.53 30.63
CA GLU A 152 -9.47 -19.72 31.51
C GLU A 152 -8.63 -20.85 30.90
N GLU A 153 -8.81 -21.15 29.62
CA GLU A 153 -8.03 -22.18 28.90
C GLU A 153 -6.54 -21.82 28.79
N ALA A 154 -6.23 -20.54 28.58
CA ALA A 154 -4.86 -20.02 28.52
C ALA A 154 -4.19 -19.88 29.91
N GLY A 155 -4.90 -20.10 31.02
CA GLY A 155 -4.39 -19.88 32.37
C GLY A 155 -4.09 -18.42 32.70
N ALA A 156 -4.73 -17.48 32.00
CA ALA A 156 -4.49 -16.03 32.05
C ALA A 156 -5.63 -15.26 32.74
N LEU A 157 -6.28 -15.88 33.74
CA LEU A 157 -7.41 -15.27 34.46
C LEU A 157 -7.05 -13.96 35.16
N ASP A 158 -5.83 -13.82 35.69
CA ASP A 158 -5.37 -12.58 36.31
C ASP A 158 -5.38 -11.40 35.31
N SER A 159 -5.02 -11.66 34.04
CA SER A 159 -5.07 -10.65 32.97
C SER A 159 -6.50 -10.28 32.61
N TYR A 160 -7.41 -11.25 32.60
CA TYR A 160 -8.85 -11.00 32.41
C TYR A 160 -9.41 -10.11 33.53
N GLU A 161 -9.08 -10.41 34.79
CA GLU A 161 -9.56 -9.63 35.94
C GLU A 161 -9.01 -8.20 35.93
N GLN A 162 -7.73 -8.03 35.57
CA GLN A 162 -7.13 -6.70 35.40
C GLN A 162 -7.80 -5.89 34.28
N ALA A 163 -8.02 -6.51 33.12
CA ALA A 163 -8.70 -5.86 31.99
C ALA A 163 -10.14 -5.46 32.35
N LEU A 164 -10.88 -6.35 33.04
CA LEU A 164 -12.24 -6.07 33.48
C LEU A 164 -12.27 -4.92 34.51
N ALA A 165 -11.36 -4.91 35.48
CA ALA A 165 -11.26 -3.84 36.47
C ALA A 165 -10.91 -2.49 35.80
N GLN A 166 -10.00 -2.50 34.83
CA GLN A 166 -9.65 -1.31 34.05
C GLN A 166 -10.84 -0.77 33.27
N LEU A 167 -11.58 -1.63 32.55
CA LEU A 167 -12.77 -1.21 31.80
C LEU A 167 -13.87 -0.71 32.74
N GLN A 168 -14.07 -1.33 33.90
CA GLN A 168 -15.02 -0.85 34.91
C GLN A 168 -14.65 0.52 35.47
N GLN A 169 -13.35 0.78 35.65
CA GLN A 169 -12.87 2.11 36.05
C GLN A 169 -13.10 3.13 34.94
N LEU A 170 -12.77 2.81 33.69
CA LEU A 170 -13.02 3.68 32.54
C LEU A 170 -14.51 3.97 32.35
N LEU A 171 -15.38 2.98 32.57
CA LEU A 171 -16.84 3.14 32.50
C LEU A 171 -17.38 4.18 33.50
N ALA A 172 -16.77 4.27 34.69
CA ALA A 172 -17.18 5.21 35.72
C ALA A 172 -16.91 6.67 35.32
N ASP A 173 -15.79 6.91 34.64
CA ASP A 173 -15.31 8.24 34.26
C ASP A 173 -15.76 8.66 32.85
N ALA A 174 -16.23 7.71 32.03
CA ALA A 174 -16.64 7.97 30.67
C ALA A 174 -17.92 8.81 30.57
N PRO A 175 -18.03 9.70 29.57
CA PRO A 175 -19.26 10.46 29.33
C PRO A 175 -20.36 9.57 28.75
N GLU A 176 -21.62 9.95 28.99
CA GLU A 176 -22.79 9.31 28.35
C GLU A 176 -22.78 9.47 26.83
N ALA A 177 -22.26 10.60 26.34
CA ALA A 177 -22.14 10.88 24.91
C ALA A 177 -20.86 11.66 24.64
N ALA A 178 -20.20 11.38 23.51
CA ALA A 178 -19.08 12.16 23.04
C ALA A 178 -19.60 13.51 22.49
N PRO A 179 -19.20 14.67 23.06
CA PRO A 179 -19.65 15.95 22.54
C PRO A 179 -19.08 16.18 21.14
N ALA A 180 -19.94 16.60 20.22
CA ALA A 180 -19.54 17.01 18.88
C ALA A 180 -18.61 18.22 18.97
N GLN A 181 -17.34 18.05 18.63
CA GLN A 181 -16.39 19.16 18.54
C GLN A 181 -16.27 19.61 17.09
N ARG A 182 -16.76 20.81 16.76
CA ARG A 182 -16.58 21.37 15.43
C ARG A 182 -15.08 21.59 15.17
N SER A 183 -14.60 21.09 14.04
CA SER A 183 -13.21 21.23 13.65
C SER A 183 -12.95 22.60 13.03
N ASP A 184 -11.76 23.15 13.28
CA ASP A 184 -11.20 24.27 12.54
C ASP A 184 -10.44 23.81 11.27
N CYS A 185 -10.38 22.49 11.04
CA CYS A 185 -9.72 21.85 9.91
C CYS A 185 -8.21 22.13 9.84
N ARG A 186 -7.56 22.41 10.98
CA ARG A 186 -6.12 22.67 11.04
C ARG A 186 -5.32 21.49 11.53
N LEU A 187 -4.19 21.25 10.86
CA LEU A 187 -3.14 20.36 11.33
C LEU A 187 -2.68 20.80 12.71
N ARG A 188 -2.51 19.82 13.60
CA ARG A 188 -2.16 20.01 15.00
C ARG A 188 -1.28 18.87 15.49
N THR A 189 -0.67 19.04 16.65
CA THR A 189 0.02 17.95 17.31
C THR A 189 -0.99 16.90 17.76
N MET A 190 -0.79 15.68 17.29
CA MET A 190 -1.49 14.46 17.70
C MET A 190 -0.47 13.48 18.26
N TYR A 191 -0.93 12.39 18.86
CA TYR A 191 -0.05 11.42 19.52
C TYR A 191 -0.40 10.00 19.10
N GLU A 192 0.63 9.27 18.66
CA GLU A 192 0.58 7.82 18.51
C GLU A 192 0.84 7.20 19.89
N GLN A 193 -0.06 6.36 20.38
CA GLN A 193 0.06 5.76 21.71
C GLN A 193 0.73 4.39 21.60
N ALA A 194 1.75 4.17 22.42
CA ALA A 194 2.32 2.85 22.70
C ALA A 194 2.25 2.59 24.20
N THR A 195 2.36 1.32 24.61
CA THR A 195 2.33 0.98 26.03
C THR A 195 3.47 1.68 26.77
N GLY A 196 3.14 2.64 27.63
CA GLY A 196 4.11 3.42 28.40
C GLY A 196 4.80 4.56 27.65
N ALA A 197 4.42 4.88 26.40
CA ALA A 197 4.97 5.99 25.62
C ALA A 197 3.94 6.64 24.69
N ALA A 198 4.13 7.92 24.39
CA ALA A 198 3.32 8.64 23.41
C ALA A 198 4.24 9.43 22.46
N PHE A 199 4.05 9.25 21.16
CA PHE A 199 4.90 9.84 20.13
C PHE A 199 4.15 10.95 19.39
N PRO A 200 4.62 12.22 19.47
CA PRO A 200 3.94 13.31 18.80
C PRO A 200 4.17 13.23 17.28
N TYR A 201 3.11 13.56 16.54
CA TYR A 201 3.14 13.81 15.10
C TYR A 201 2.23 14.99 14.74
N THR A 202 2.40 15.54 13.54
CA THR A 202 1.49 16.57 13.02
C THR A 202 0.39 15.88 12.22
N GLY A 203 -0.87 16.12 12.55
CA GLY A 203 -2.00 15.44 11.92
C GLY A 203 -3.33 16.17 12.04
N LEU A 204 -4.35 15.58 11.41
CA LEU A 204 -5.74 16.00 11.44
C LEU A 204 -6.61 14.75 11.33
N SER A 205 -7.72 14.69 12.06
CA SER A 205 -8.72 13.66 11.87
C SER A 205 -10.10 14.28 11.99
N VAL A 206 -10.86 14.28 10.89
CA VAL A 206 -12.14 14.95 10.77
C VAL A 206 -13.17 14.09 10.05
N GLY A 207 -14.45 14.29 10.39
CA GLY A 207 -15.57 13.66 9.71
C GLY A 207 -16.78 14.57 9.62
N ASP A 208 -17.72 14.23 8.73
CA ASP A 208 -18.96 15.00 8.53
C ASP A 208 -20.14 14.53 9.40
N ALA A 209 -19.89 13.56 10.30
CA ALA A 209 -20.81 13.22 11.38
C ALA A 209 -20.46 13.95 12.67
N ALA A 210 -21.47 14.55 13.29
CA ALA A 210 -21.32 15.22 14.58
C ALA A 210 -21.17 14.24 15.75
N GLN A 211 -21.59 12.99 15.59
CA GLN A 211 -21.62 11.99 16.66
C GLN A 211 -20.82 10.76 16.27
N ALA A 212 -20.11 10.18 17.24
CA ALA A 212 -19.39 8.92 17.07
C ALA A 212 -20.36 7.77 16.72
N GLY A 213 -19.84 6.76 16.02
CA GLY A 213 -20.61 5.57 15.61
C GLY A 213 -21.49 5.76 14.38
N GLN A 214 -21.60 6.98 13.84
CA GLN A 214 -22.32 7.20 12.58
C GLN A 214 -21.43 6.87 11.37
N ARG A 215 -22.03 6.18 10.41
CA ARG A 215 -21.45 6.00 9.08
C ARG A 215 -21.38 7.35 8.38
N ALA A 216 -20.17 7.80 8.10
CA ALA A 216 -19.88 9.15 7.65
C ALA A 216 -18.72 9.16 6.65
N ARG A 217 -18.39 10.34 6.16
CA ARG A 217 -17.12 10.57 5.47
C ARG A 217 -16.08 11.01 6.48
N TYR A 218 -14.86 10.53 6.27
CA TYR A 218 -13.73 10.78 7.16
C TYR A 218 -12.50 11.14 6.35
N LEU A 219 -11.69 12.08 6.87
CA LEU A 219 -10.38 12.41 6.36
C LEU A 219 -9.38 12.43 7.52
N THR A 220 -8.29 11.68 7.35
CA THR A 220 -7.21 11.56 8.31
C THR A 220 -5.89 11.93 7.64
N VAL A 221 -5.12 12.77 8.33
CA VAL A 221 -3.75 13.12 8.02
C VAL A 221 -2.89 12.72 9.20
N ALA A 222 -1.86 11.93 8.96
CA ALA A 222 -0.85 11.60 9.94
C ALA A 222 0.52 11.75 9.30
N ASN A 223 1.25 12.82 9.61
CA ASN A 223 2.65 12.92 9.24
C ASN A 223 3.51 12.00 10.11
N ASP A 224 4.79 11.89 9.75
CA ASP A 224 5.71 11.05 10.49
C ASP A 224 5.88 11.56 11.93
N THR A 225 6.00 10.61 12.85
CA THR A 225 6.40 10.91 14.22
C THR A 225 7.84 11.42 14.24
N ALA A 226 8.19 12.21 15.26
CA ALA A 226 9.59 12.61 15.47
C ALA A 226 10.52 11.44 15.86
N GLN A 227 9.95 10.23 15.99
CA GLN A 227 10.64 9.04 16.43
C GLN A 227 11.59 8.52 15.34
N GLN A 228 12.87 8.40 15.68
CA GLN A 228 13.89 7.95 14.73
C GLN A 228 14.16 6.45 14.82
N GLU A 229 13.81 5.83 15.94
CA GLU A 229 14.04 4.42 16.24
C GLU A 229 12.74 3.77 16.68
N MET A 230 12.51 2.56 16.22
CA MET A 230 11.40 1.71 16.63
C MET A 230 11.33 1.55 18.16
N TYR A 231 10.12 1.62 18.71
CA TYR A 231 9.86 1.38 20.12
C TYR A 231 9.30 -0.02 20.32
N VAL A 232 9.80 -0.72 21.34
CA VAL A 232 9.39 -2.10 21.67
C VAL A 232 8.77 -2.10 23.04
N THR A 233 7.55 -2.60 23.12
CA THR A 233 6.90 -2.97 24.38
C THR A 233 7.00 -4.48 24.53
N GLU A 234 7.78 -4.94 25.50
CA GLU A 234 7.77 -6.35 25.91
C GLU A 234 6.64 -6.59 26.90
N TYR A 235 5.87 -7.66 26.68
CA TYR A 235 4.80 -8.10 27.55
C TYR A 235 5.29 -9.16 28.54
N PRO A 236 4.69 -9.27 29.74
CA PRO A 236 5.12 -10.23 30.77
C PRO A 236 5.05 -11.71 30.37
N ASP A 237 4.23 -12.04 29.36
CA ASP A 237 4.09 -13.39 28.78
C ASP A 237 5.19 -13.74 27.77
N GLY A 238 6.14 -12.83 27.53
CA GLY A 238 7.20 -12.98 26.54
C GLY A 238 6.81 -12.52 25.13
N GLY A 239 5.61 -11.96 24.94
CA GLY A 239 5.23 -11.27 23.71
C GLY A 239 5.91 -9.91 23.58
N ALA A 240 5.90 -9.33 22.37
CA ALA A 240 6.31 -7.95 22.16
C ALA A 240 5.39 -7.25 21.17
N ALA A 241 4.99 -6.02 21.49
CA ALA A 241 4.44 -5.07 20.53
C ALA A 241 5.53 -4.13 20.04
N TYR A 242 5.43 -3.76 18.78
CA TYR A 242 6.42 -2.92 18.14
C TYR A 242 5.77 -1.71 17.48
N THR A 243 6.24 -0.53 17.82
CA THR A 243 5.83 0.74 17.24
C THR A 243 6.94 1.20 16.30
N PRO A 244 6.75 1.14 14.97
CA PRO A 244 7.79 1.55 14.03
C PRO A 244 8.10 3.03 14.15
N ALA A 245 9.37 3.40 13.90
CA ALA A 245 9.69 4.76 13.49
C ALA A 245 9.07 4.98 12.11
N THR A 246 7.85 5.48 12.07
CA THR A 246 7.05 5.65 10.84
C THR A 246 7.76 6.62 9.91
N ARG A 247 8.11 6.14 8.71
CA ARG A 247 8.45 6.96 7.54
C ARG A 247 7.46 6.65 6.42
N GLY A 248 6.23 7.08 6.64
CA GLY A 248 5.06 6.63 5.95
C GLY A 248 3.85 7.53 6.18
N ALA A 249 4.06 8.85 6.21
CA ALA A 249 2.99 9.83 6.35
C ALA A 249 1.78 9.45 5.48
N LEU A 250 0.59 9.57 6.05
CA LEU A 250 -0.67 9.12 5.47
C LEU A 250 -1.67 10.27 5.32
N LEU A 251 -2.22 10.42 4.12
CA LEU A 251 -3.45 11.14 3.85
C LEU A 251 -4.48 10.10 3.40
N SER A 252 -5.49 9.88 4.24
CA SER A 252 -6.55 8.90 3.99
C SER A 252 -7.90 9.59 4.01
N TYR A 253 -8.77 9.21 3.10
CA TYR A 253 -10.18 9.55 3.09
C TYR A 253 -11.00 8.31 2.81
N TYR A 254 -12.17 8.24 3.41
CA TYR A 254 -13.16 7.25 3.03
C TYR A 254 -14.59 7.77 3.27
N ASP A 255 -15.50 7.34 2.40
CA ASP A 255 -16.94 7.53 2.53
C ASP A 255 -17.55 6.21 2.99
N ASP A 256 -17.87 6.09 4.28
CA ASP A 256 -18.57 4.92 4.80
C ASP A 256 -20.08 5.13 4.95
N ARG A 257 -20.62 6.23 4.41
CA ARG A 257 -22.08 6.39 4.33
C ARG A 257 -22.66 5.20 3.58
N GLU A 258 -23.81 4.73 4.03
CA GLU A 258 -24.47 3.53 3.49
C GLU A 258 -23.66 2.22 3.65
N GLY A 259 -22.54 2.24 4.39
CA GLY A 259 -21.70 1.07 4.62
C GLY A 259 -20.83 0.70 3.43
N LYS A 260 -20.46 1.68 2.60
CA LYS A 260 -19.62 1.48 1.42
C LYS A 260 -18.24 0.90 1.72
N ILE A 261 -17.78 1.00 2.97
CA ILE A 261 -16.48 0.49 3.42
C ILE A 261 -16.66 -0.61 4.48
N SER A 262 -17.29 -0.29 5.61
CA SER A 262 -17.46 -1.21 6.74
C SER A 262 -18.50 -2.30 6.49
N GLY A 263 -19.47 -2.03 5.61
CA GLY A 263 -20.58 -2.93 5.29
C GLY A 263 -20.32 -3.87 4.12
N ARG A 264 -19.06 -4.07 3.71
CA ARG A 264 -18.71 -4.86 2.53
C ARG A 264 -17.57 -5.83 2.81
N VAL A 265 -17.67 -7.02 2.23
CA VAL A 265 -16.60 -8.02 2.20
C VAL A 265 -16.01 -8.06 0.80
N GLN A 266 -14.72 -7.72 0.66
CA GLN A 266 -14.04 -7.80 -0.64
C GLN A 266 -13.88 -9.28 -1.06
N ARG A 267 -14.39 -9.61 -2.24
CA ARG A 267 -14.33 -10.97 -2.83
C ARG A 267 -13.15 -11.14 -3.78
N GLY A 268 -12.69 -10.05 -4.39
CA GLY A 268 -11.53 -10.06 -5.28
C GLY A 268 -11.38 -8.76 -6.05
N SER A 269 -10.38 -8.72 -6.93
CA SER A 269 -10.18 -7.63 -7.87
C SER A 269 -9.56 -8.14 -9.16
N VAL A 270 -9.94 -7.55 -10.29
CA VAL A 270 -9.41 -7.89 -11.62
C VAL A 270 -8.85 -6.63 -12.27
N LEU A 271 -7.73 -6.76 -12.99
CA LEU A 271 -7.18 -5.67 -13.81
C LEU A 271 -8.10 -5.43 -15.01
N VAL A 272 -8.50 -4.18 -15.24
CA VAL A 272 -9.31 -3.77 -16.39
C VAL A 272 -8.49 -2.84 -17.29
N THR A 273 -8.21 -3.29 -18.52
CA THR A 273 -7.45 -2.53 -19.53
C THR A 273 -8.36 -1.84 -20.56
N GLY A 274 -9.66 -1.78 -20.27
CA GLY A 274 -10.70 -1.22 -21.12
C GLY A 274 -12.08 -1.80 -20.81
N GLU A 275 -13.13 -1.28 -21.44
CA GLU A 275 -14.52 -1.68 -21.16
C GLU A 275 -14.79 -3.18 -21.40
N ALA A 276 -14.18 -3.76 -22.43
CA ALA A 276 -14.34 -5.18 -22.74
C ALA A 276 -13.76 -6.13 -21.67
N ALA A 277 -12.91 -5.62 -20.76
CA ALA A 277 -12.35 -6.38 -19.66
C ALA A 277 -13.25 -6.38 -18.40
N VAL A 278 -14.33 -5.60 -18.40
CA VAL A 278 -15.31 -5.56 -17.30
C VAL A 278 -16.17 -6.84 -17.35
N PRO A 279 -16.22 -7.66 -16.28
CA PRO A 279 -17.06 -8.85 -16.24
C PRO A 279 -18.55 -8.51 -16.36
N GLU A 280 -19.31 -9.33 -17.08
CA GLU A 280 -20.76 -9.17 -17.26
C GLU A 280 -21.52 -9.08 -15.94
N ALA A 281 -21.04 -9.76 -14.89
CA ALA A 281 -21.64 -9.72 -13.56
C ALA A 281 -21.65 -8.31 -12.92
N ALA A 282 -20.77 -7.40 -13.36
CA ALA A 282 -20.77 -6.01 -12.89
C ALA A 282 -21.75 -5.13 -13.70
N ALA A 283 -22.20 -5.58 -14.87
CA ALA A 283 -23.09 -4.81 -15.72
C ALA A 283 -24.45 -4.60 -15.03
N GLY A 284 -24.88 -3.34 -14.97
CA GLY A 284 -26.12 -2.95 -14.28
C GLY A 284 -26.00 -2.86 -12.75
N ILE A 285 -24.83 -3.14 -12.17
CA ILE A 285 -24.51 -2.85 -10.75
C ILE A 285 -23.59 -1.63 -10.64
N LEU A 286 -22.64 -1.49 -11.57
CA LEU A 286 -21.76 -0.33 -11.68
C LEU A 286 -21.93 0.26 -13.09
N GLU A 287 -22.40 1.50 -13.16
CA GLU A 287 -22.60 2.22 -14.44
C GLU A 287 -21.33 2.91 -14.91
N THR A 288 -20.49 3.34 -13.97
CA THR A 288 -19.20 3.97 -14.22
C THR A 288 -18.33 3.05 -15.09
N THR A 289 -17.72 3.62 -16.12
CA THR A 289 -16.76 2.88 -16.97
C THR A 289 -15.34 3.00 -16.43
N PRO A 290 -14.42 2.08 -16.79
CA PRO A 290 -13.01 2.20 -16.39
C PRO A 290 -12.40 3.55 -16.80
N GLN A 291 -12.73 4.05 -18.00
CA GLN A 291 -12.24 5.34 -18.49
C GLN A 291 -12.78 6.52 -17.68
N GLN A 292 -14.05 6.48 -17.28
CA GLN A 292 -14.60 7.52 -16.40
C GLN A 292 -13.93 7.47 -15.02
N ALA A 293 -13.60 6.27 -14.53
CA ALA A 293 -12.90 6.12 -13.27
C ALA A 293 -11.49 6.72 -13.31
N GLU A 294 -10.74 6.47 -14.40
CA GLU A 294 -9.44 7.10 -14.64
C GLU A 294 -9.53 8.62 -14.69
N GLN A 295 -10.51 9.16 -15.43
CA GLN A 295 -10.70 10.61 -15.56
C GLN A 295 -11.03 11.26 -14.22
N ALA A 296 -11.88 10.63 -13.40
CA ALA A 296 -12.22 11.13 -12.08
C ALA A 296 -11.03 11.08 -11.12
N ALA A 297 -10.22 10.01 -11.16
CA ALA A 297 -9.00 9.90 -10.37
C ALA A 297 -7.96 10.96 -10.80
N ALA A 298 -7.76 11.18 -12.10
CA ALA A 298 -6.88 12.22 -12.63
C ALA A 298 -7.34 13.63 -12.21
N ALA A 299 -8.65 13.91 -12.31
CA ALA A 299 -9.21 15.19 -11.88
C ALA A 299 -9.03 15.44 -10.37
N LEU A 300 -9.12 14.40 -9.53
CA LEU A 300 -8.82 14.50 -8.11
C LEU A 300 -7.34 14.81 -7.88
N LEU A 301 -6.42 14.09 -8.55
CA LEU A 301 -4.98 14.34 -8.45
C LEU A 301 -4.62 15.78 -8.85
N ASP A 302 -5.22 16.27 -9.95
CA ASP A 302 -5.07 17.66 -10.41
C ASP A 302 -5.58 18.65 -9.35
N ALA A 303 -6.73 18.40 -8.73
CA ALA A 303 -7.28 19.24 -7.67
C ALA A 303 -6.39 19.27 -6.42
N LEU A 304 -5.71 18.15 -6.11
CA LEU A 304 -4.71 18.07 -5.04
C LEU A 304 -3.37 18.71 -5.44
N GLY A 305 -3.14 18.99 -6.72
CA GLY A 305 -1.88 19.51 -7.25
C GLY A 305 -0.76 18.46 -7.21
N VAL A 306 -1.11 17.19 -7.44
CA VAL A 306 -0.19 16.06 -7.41
C VAL A 306 0.08 15.59 -8.83
N GLU A 307 1.35 15.68 -9.26
CA GLU A 307 1.79 15.08 -10.51
C GLU A 307 1.91 13.56 -10.33
N ALA A 308 0.98 12.80 -10.88
CA ALA A 308 0.99 11.34 -10.80
C ALA A 308 0.53 10.69 -12.11
N GLU A 309 1.05 9.50 -12.37
CA GLU A 309 0.65 8.65 -13.50
C GLU A 309 -0.26 7.53 -13.00
N ILE A 310 -1.29 7.21 -13.79
CA ILE A 310 -2.14 6.04 -13.54
C ILE A 310 -1.38 4.80 -13.98
N PHE A 311 -1.19 3.86 -13.04
CA PHE A 311 -0.48 2.61 -13.26
C PHE A 311 -1.42 1.46 -13.62
N ASP A 312 -2.45 1.25 -12.81
CA ASP A 312 -3.43 0.17 -12.97
C ASP A 312 -4.84 0.69 -12.66
N VAL A 313 -5.84 0.12 -13.35
CA VAL A 313 -7.24 0.25 -12.97
C VAL A 313 -7.78 -1.13 -12.67
N LEU A 314 -8.33 -1.30 -11.46
CA LEU A 314 -8.87 -2.56 -10.99
C LEU A 314 -10.37 -2.43 -10.80
N LEU A 315 -11.12 -3.41 -11.27
CA LEU A 315 -12.50 -3.61 -10.81
C LEU A 315 -12.47 -4.45 -9.54
N VAL A 316 -13.00 -3.91 -8.45
CA VAL A 316 -13.08 -4.57 -7.15
C VAL A 316 -14.50 -5.11 -6.97
N ALA A 317 -14.61 -6.39 -6.65
CA ALA A 317 -15.87 -7.07 -6.41
C ALA A 317 -16.05 -7.32 -4.91
N SER A 318 -17.22 -6.97 -4.37
CA SER A 318 -17.55 -7.10 -2.96
C SER A 318 -18.95 -7.65 -2.75
N SER A 319 -19.20 -8.21 -1.56
CA SER A 319 -20.54 -8.59 -1.12
C SER A 319 -20.98 -7.70 0.04
N VAL A 320 -22.23 -7.23 0.01
CA VAL A 320 -22.82 -6.40 1.08
C VAL A 320 -23.19 -7.26 2.28
N ILE A 321 -22.78 -6.81 3.47
CA ILE A 321 -23.14 -7.41 4.76
C ILE A 321 -24.55 -6.95 5.13
N ARG A 322 -25.45 -7.92 5.34
CA ARG A 322 -26.85 -7.71 5.75
C ARG A 322 -26.92 -7.53 7.27
N GLU A 323 -28.08 -7.10 7.76
CA GLU A 323 -28.30 -6.87 9.21
C GLU A 323 -28.08 -8.11 10.07
N ASP A 324 -28.34 -9.31 9.53
CA ASP A 324 -28.08 -10.59 10.19
C ASP A 324 -26.62 -11.06 10.08
N GLY A 325 -25.73 -10.22 9.55
CA GLY A 325 -24.31 -10.53 9.30
C GLY A 325 -24.06 -11.40 8.07
N SER A 326 -25.10 -11.82 7.35
CA SER A 326 -24.95 -12.65 6.14
C SER A 326 -24.54 -11.81 4.92
N PHE A 327 -23.87 -12.45 3.97
CA PHE A 327 -23.52 -11.84 2.70
C PHE A 327 -23.63 -12.86 1.56
N SER A 328 -23.85 -12.38 0.33
CA SER A 328 -23.97 -13.23 -0.85
C SER A 328 -22.62 -13.83 -1.24
N ASP A 329 -22.61 -15.08 -1.70
CA ASP A 329 -21.42 -15.71 -2.27
C ASP A 329 -21.00 -15.06 -3.59
N ALA A 330 -21.99 -14.67 -4.40
CA ALA A 330 -21.77 -13.86 -5.60
C ALA A 330 -21.65 -12.39 -5.19
N PRO A 331 -20.65 -11.64 -5.71
CA PRO A 331 -20.54 -10.21 -5.45
C PRO A 331 -21.80 -9.45 -5.89
N ASP A 332 -22.31 -8.59 -5.03
CA ASP A 332 -23.48 -7.72 -5.26
C ASP A 332 -23.12 -6.23 -5.12
N ALA A 333 -21.83 -5.89 -5.08
CA ALA A 333 -21.30 -4.53 -5.13
C ALA A 333 -19.96 -4.47 -5.88
N TYR A 334 -19.79 -3.44 -6.70
CA TYR A 334 -18.57 -3.21 -7.48
C TYR A 334 -18.13 -1.75 -7.38
N HIS A 335 -16.82 -1.52 -7.49
CA HIS A 335 -16.21 -0.19 -7.61
C HIS A 335 -14.87 -0.30 -8.35
N TYR A 336 -14.33 0.81 -8.84
CA TYR A 336 -12.98 0.83 -9.38
C TYR A 336 -11.97 1.24 -8.32
N ARG A 337 -10.79 0.64 -8.36
CA ARG A 337 -9.57 1.13 -7.69
C ARG A 337 -8.58 1.54 -8.76
N VAL A 338 -8.31 2.84 -8.85
CA VAL A 338 -7.26 3.43 -9.68
C VAL A 338 -6.00 3.53 -8.84
N CYS A 339 -4.95 2.84 -9.26
CA CYS A 339 -3.65 2.84 -8.63
C CYS A 339 -2.76 3.84 -9.37
N CYS A 340 -2.29 4.85 -8.64
CA CYS A 340 -1.49 5.92 -9.18
C CYS A 340 -0.10 5.93 -8.55
N THR A 341 0.88 6.35 -9.32
CA THR A 341 2.26 6.53 -8.88
C THR A 341 2.69 7.97 -9.12
N PRO A 342 3.13 8.71 -8.09
CA PRO A 342 3.61 10.07 -8.28
C PRO A 342 4.81 10.12 -9.25
N SER A 343 4.85 11.17 -10.05
CA SER A 343 5.91 11.46 -11.01
C SER A 343 6.89 12.45 -10.39
N ASN A 344 8.04 11.94 -9.95
CA ASN A 344 9.06 12.77 -9.34
C ASN A 344 10.10 13.16 -10.40
N GLY A 345 9.96 14.37 -10.94
CA GLY A 345 10.88 14.86 -11.99
C GLY A 345 10.65 14.19 -13.35
N GLY A 346 9.41 13.79 -13.65
CA GLY A 346 8.98 13.25 -14.93
C GLY A 346 9.09 11.74 -15.09
N ALA A 347 9.52 11.02 -14.05
CA ALA A 347 9.49 9.56 -14.02
C ALA A 347 8.61 9.05 -12.87
N PRO A 348 7.74 8.07 -13.13
CA PRO A 348 6.88 7.50 -12.11
C PRO A 348 7.68 6.74 -11.05
N ASN A 349 7.28 6.85 -9.79
CA ASN A 349 7.81 6.05 -8.70
C ASN A 349 7.48 4.56 -8.90
N LEU A 350 8.23 3.69 -8.23
CA LEU A 350 8.04 2.25 -8.30
C LEU A 350 6.73 1.84 -7.59
N TYR A 351 5.77 1.30 -8.35
CA TYR A 351 4.52 0.76 -7.81
C TYR A 351 4.62 -0.75 -7.57
N PHE A 352 4.14 -1.20 -6.41
CA PHE A 352 4.06 -2.63 -6.07
C PHE A 352 2.63 -3.02 -5.69
N ARG A 353 2.06 -3.98 -6.42
CA ARG A 353 0.72 -4.52 -6.17
C ARG A 353 0.65 -5.49 -4.97
N LYS A 354 1.80 -5.94 -4.47
CA LYS A 354 1.93 -6.75 -3.25
C LYS A 354 2.96 -6.12 -2.34
N THR A 355 2.61 -5.99 -1.07
CA THR A 355 3.57 -5.86 0.03
C THR A 355 4.56 -7.02 -0.11
N LEU A 356 5.84 -6.71 -0.29
CA LEU A 356 6.92 -7.70 -0.32
C LEU A 356 7.16 -8.24 1.10
N LEU A 357 6.16 -8.91 1.68
CA LEU A 357 6.44 -9.88 2.72
C LEU A 357 6.85 -11.15 1.96
N ARG A 358 8.16 -11.41 1.84
CA ARG A 358 8.55 -12.79 1.53
C ARG A 358 8.09 -13.63 2.71
N GLY A 359 7.45 -14.76 2.43
CA GLY A 359 7.15 -15.72 3.49
C GLY A 359 8.45 -16.10 4.20
N GLY A 360 8.61 -15.68 5.45
CA GLY A 360 9.80 -15.91 6.26
C GLY A 360 10.45 -14.66 6.86
N ASP A 361 10.14 -13.46 6.36
CA ASP A 361 10.65 -12.22 6.96
C ASP A 361 9.85 -11.91 8.24
N SER A 362 10.52 -11.76 9.38
CA SER A 362 9.86 -11.28 10.60
C SER A 362 9.51 -9.79 10.42
N PHE A 363 8.53 -9.28 11.20
CA PHE A 363 8.29 -7.83 11.28
C PHE A 363 9.58 -7.07 11.62
N ALA A 364 10.57 -7.78 12.19
CA ALA A 364 11.88 -7.26 12.48
C ALA A 364 12.91 -7.19 11.35
N ASP A 365 12.70 -7.93 10.27
CA ASP A 365 13.62 -7.90 9.13
C ASP A 365 13.25 -6.78 8.14
N ILE A 366 12.07 -6.18 8.30
CA ILE A 366 11.56 -5.04 7.53
C ILE A 366 11.67 -3.70 8.27
N TRP A 367 12.34 -3.68 9.43
CA TRP A 367 12.57 -2.47 10.22
C TRP A 367 13.32 -1.40 9.42
N GLY A 368 12.83 -0.15 9.49
CA GLY A 368 13.45 1.01 8.84
C GLY A 368 13.24 1.10 7.32
N GLN A 369 12.41 0.23 6.74
CA GLN A 369 12.05 0.37 5.33
C GLN A 369 11.10 1.54 5.13
N TRP A 370 11.48 2.42 4.21
CA TRP A 370 10.60 3.48 3.72
C TRP A 370 9.37 2.87 3.08
N VAL A 371 8.20 3.41 3.43
CA VAL A 371 6.98 3.10 2.69
C VAL A 371 7.15 3.66 1.29
N TYR A 372 7.03 2.79 0.29
CA TYR A 372 6.99 3.26 -1.09
C TYR A 372 5.79 4.18 -1.27
N GLU A 373 6.02 5.30 -1.93
CA GLU A 373 4.96 6.25 -2.20
C GLU A 373 3.88 5.62 -3.07
N GLN A 374 2.65 5.62 -2.59
CA GLN A 374 1.52 5.01 -3.28
C GLN A 374 0.29 5.88 -3.14
N ILE A 375 -0.44 6.04 -4.25
CA ILE A 375 -1.73 6.70 -4.26
C ILE A 375 -2.78 5.72 -4.81
N THR A 376 -3.90 5.60 -4.11
CA THR A 376 -5.05 4.81 -4.57
C THR A 376 -6.32 5.64 -4.47
N VAL A 377 -7.12 5.60 -5.52
CA VAL A 377 -8.46 6.21 -5.56
C VAL A 377 -9.46 5.09 -5.81
N GLU A 378 -10.38 4.87 -4.88
CA GLU A 378 -11.52 3.98 -5.09
C GLU A 378 -12.79 4.79 -5.30
N LEU A 379 -13.58 4.43 -6.30
CA LEU A 379 -14.81 5.14 -6.66
C LEU A 379 -15.88 4.24 -7.26
N ASP A 380 -17.12 4.58 -6.94
CA ASP A 380 -18.35 4.02 -7.52
C ASP A 380 -19.17 5.11 -8.23
N ASP A 381 -20.41 4.79 -8.61
CA ASP A 381 -21.30 5.72 -9.33
C ASP A 381 -21.61 7.01 -8.55
N ALA A 382 -21.42 7.02 -7.23
CA ALA A 382 -21.61 8.21 -6.40
C ALA A 382 -20.33 9.05 -6.25
N GLY A 383 -19.20 8.60 -6.80
CA GLY A 383 -17.90 9.26 -6.73
C GLY A 383 -16.89 8.54 -5.83
N VAL A 384 -15.93 9.31 -5.31
CA VAL A 384 -14.81 8.77 -4.52
C VAL A 384 -15.29 8.22 -3.19
N ILE A 385 -15.07 6.92 -2.98
CA ILE A 385 -15.39 6.21 -1.73
C ILE A 385 -14.16 5.99 -0.85
N ARG A 386 -12.96 6.00 -1.44
CA ARG A 386 -11.70 5.93 -0.70
C ARG A 386 -10.60 6.65 -1.45
N PHE A 387 -9.76 7.37 -0.73
CA PHE A 387 -8.51 7.91 -1.23
C PHE A 387 -7.43 7.59 -0.20
N ASN A 388 -6.29 7.06 -0.64
CA ASN A 388 -5.13 6.90 0.22
C ASN A 388 -3.89 7.37 -0.50
N TRP A 389 -3.10 8.20 0.17
CA TRP A 389 -1.74 8.54 -0.21
C TRP A 389 -0.83 8.24 0.97
N SER A 390 0.06 7.27 0.79
CA SER A 390 1.01 6.82 1.81
C SER A 390 2.44 7.10 1.38
N GLY A 391 3.27 7.51 2.34
CA GLY A 391 4.70 7.69 2.17
C GLY A 391 5.07 8.72 1.09
N PRO A 392 4.53 9.95 1.13
CA PRO A 392 4.93 11.00 0.19
C PRO A 392 6.44 11.17 0.19
N THR A 393 7.04 11.45 -0.96
CA THR A 393 8.49 11.68 -1.06
C THR A 393 8.78 13.10 -1.52
N ARG A 394 9.86 13.68 -1.01
CA ARG A 394 10.39 14.96 -1.46
C ARG A 394 11.69 14.72 -2.23
N VAL A 395 11.74 15.18 -3.48
CA VAL A 395 12.97 15.11 -4.28
C VAL A 395 13.96 16.16 -3.78
N GLU A 396 15.15 15.71 -3.40
CA GLU A 396 16.27 16.56 -2.97
C GLU A 396 17.21 16.83 -4.16
N GLU A 397 17.55 15.79 -4.92
CA GLU A 397 18.49 15.86 -6.05
C GLU A 397 18.05 14.92 -7.19
N THR A 398 18.36 15.32 -8.43
CA THR A 398 18.07 14.54 -9.66
C THR A 398 19.34 14.42 -10.50
N TRP A 399 19.72 13.19 -10.83
CA TRP A 399 20.83 12.89 -11.75
C TRP A 399 20.33 12.28 -13.06
N GLY A 400 21.05 12.54 -14.15
CA GLY A 400 20.79 11.95 -15.48
C GLY A 400 19.93 12.81 -16.41
N CYS A 401 19.22 13.81 -15.92
CA CYS A 401 18.38 14.66 -16.77
C CYS A 401 19.26 15.67 -17.55
N ARG A 402 19.64 15.35 -18.79
CA ARG A 402 20.00 16.39 -19.77
C ARG A 402 18.73 17.20 -20.01
N ARG A 403 18.57 18.32 -19.30
CA ARG A 403 17.55 19.34 -19.63
C ARG A 403 17.66 19.63 -21.13
N ALA A 404 16.72 19.11 -21.92
CA ALA A 404 16.39 19.73 -23.18
C ALA A 404 15.75 21.07 -22.83
N ALA A 405 16.58 22.06 -22.51
CA ALA A 405 16.17 23.44 -22.53
C ALA A 405 15.73 23.73 -23.96
N VAL A 406 14.43 23.60 -24.23
CA VAL A 406 13.80 24.22 -25.40
C VAL A 406 13.83 25.72 -25.16
N ARG A 407 15.03 26.31 -25.21
CA ARG A 407 15.18 27.69 -25.61
C ARG A 407 14.68 27.72 -27.04
N ARG A 408 13.46 28.21 -27.26
CA ARG A 408 13.08 28.79 -28.55
C ARG A 408 14.13 29.85 -28.89
N LYS A 409 15.17 29.46 -29.63
CA LYS A 409 16.05 30.37 -30.34
C LYS A 409 15.19 31.01 -31.42
N VAL A 410 14.61 32.16 -31.11
CA VAL A 410 14.20 33.10 -32.15
C VAL A 410 15.50 33.61 -32.77
N GLY A 411 15.89 32.99 -33.88
CA GLY A 411 17.00 33.44 -34.73
C GLY A 411 16.56 34.61 -35.60
N PRO A 412 17.48 35.53 -35.94
CA PRO A 412 17.15 36.84 -36.47
C PRO A 412 16.88 36.78 -37.98
N HIS A 413 15.70 37.24 -38.41
CA HIS A 413 15.51 37.69 -39.78
C HIS A 413 15.46 39.22 -39.81
N ALA A 414 16.59 39.81 -40.18
CA ALA A 414 16.67 41.16 -40.69
C ALA A 414 16.75 41.12 -42.22
N ARG A 415 15.85 41.90 -42.85
CA ARG A 415 15.86 42.56 -44.18
C ARG A 415 14.43 42.49 -44.73
N GLY A 416 13.70 43.56 -44.95
CA GLY A 416 13.97 44.99 -44.88
C GLY A 416 12.77 45.74 -45.47
N GLY A 417 12.75 47.07 -45.33
CA GLY A 417 11.95 47.93 -46.20
C GLY A 417 10.73 48.61 -45.54
N ASN A 418 10.99 49.80 -44.97
CA ASN A 418 10.19 51.03 -45.08
C ASN A 418 8.69 50.91 -45.43
N ALA A 419 7.82 51.42 -44.55
CA ALA A 419 7.28 52.79 -44.66
C ALA A 419 6.08 53.04 -43.73
N ARG A 420 6.27 54.02 -42.83
CA ARG A 420 5.34 55.13 -42.50
C ARG A 420 3.85 54.87 -42.20
N ARG A 421 3.48 55.39 -41.01
CA ARG A 421 2.35 56.30 -40.66
C ARG A 421 1.03 55.70 -40.14
N GLY A 422 0.65 56.23 -38.95
CA GLY A 422 -0.72 56.43 -38.45
C GLY A 422 -1.41 55.14 -37.98
N GLY A 423 -2.11 55.04 -36.86
CA GLY A 423 -2.72 56.02 -35.96
C GLY A 423 -3.89 55.29 -35.29
N ALA A 424 -4.00 55.46 -33.96
CA ALA A 424 -5.17 55.39 -33.07
C ALA A 424 -6.42 54.50 -33.36
N ALA A 425 -6.96 54.01 -32.22
CA ALA A 425 -8.36 53.67 -31.90
C ALA A 425 -8.91 52.34 -32.45
N ALA A 426 -9.34 51.36 -31.63
CA ALA A 426 -10.43 51.29 -30.65
C ALA A 426 -11.81 50.92 -31.25
N ALA A 427 -12.55 50.11 -30.50
CA ALA A 427 -13.94 49.61 -30.67
C ALA A 427 -14.12 48.43 -31.65
N LEU A 428 -14.44 47.22 -31.14
CA LEU A 428 -15.81 46.72 -30.85
C LEU A 428 -16.70 46.76 -32.10
N PHE A 429 -17.07 45.60 -32.65
CA PHE A 429 -18.47 45.31 -32.98
C PHE A 429 -18.70 43.81 -33.20
N ARG A 430 -19.70 43.31 -32.47
CA ARG A 430 -20.42 42.06 -32.68
C ARG A 430 -21.22 42.13 -33.98
N ASP A 431 -21.14 41.03 -34.73
CA ASP A 431 -22.28 40.22 -35.18
C ASP A 431 -23.31 40.76 -36.21
N GLN A 432 -23.77 39.80 -37.00
CA GLN A 432 -24.97 39.75 -37.85
C GLN A 432 -24.89 40.21 -39.34
N ARG A 433 -24.84 39.18 -40.20
CA ARG A 433 -25.58 39.08 -41.49
C ARG A 433 -27.07 39.41 -41.29
N PRO A 434 -27.90 39.78 -42.30
CA PRO A 434 -27.86 39.24 -43.68
C PRO A 434 -28.25 40.18 -44.83
N ALA A 435 -27.81 39.79 -46.04
CA ALA A 435 -28.50 39.80 -47.35
C ALA A 435 -27.43 39.80 -48.46
#